data_AF-A0A1X4GAA5-F1
#
_entry.id   AF-A0A1X4GAA5-F1
#
_cell.length_a   1.000
_cell.length_b   1.000
_cell.length_c   1.000
_cell.angle_alpha   90.00
_cell.angle_beta   90.00
_cell.angle_gamma   90.00
#
_symmetry.space_group_name_H-M   'P 1'
#
loop_
_entity.id
_entity.type
_entity.pdbx_description
1 polymer ?
#
loop_
_entity_poly.entity_id
_entity_poly.type
_entity_poly.pdbx_seq_one_letter_code
_entity_poly.pdbx_strand_id
1 'polypeptide(L)'
;MIGVEAAQKWFYFTPDLGTGWIAAPFSHNVQDIDHLLGNLTSLFLAGSLIEPHLKTRQYITVILISMAFSIIIPVIGLILLVDEEWLVAGASGGVYGLWVFASIYRFDVVQKWRVWISVDEWEDLRYWFECVIVLFGFTLPVVVPFVDLYSGGSANSISHISGMALGGVLGLKLKNG
;
A
#
# COMPACT_ATOMS: atom_id res chain seq x y z
N MET A 1 -28.80 4.12 17.28
CA MET A 1 -27.70 3.15 17.08
C MET A 1 -26.45 3.71 17.76
N ILE A 2 -26.24 3.42 19.05
CA ILE A 2 -25.12 3.99 19.82
C ILE A 2 -23.74 3.46 19.33
N GLY A 3 -23.71 2.29 18.67
CA GLY A 3 -22.47 1.69 18.16
C GLY A 3 -21.93 2.27 16.85
N VAL A 4 -22.79 2.82 15.98
CA VAL A 4 -22.37 3.31 14.65
C VAL A 4 -21.68 4.68 14.77
N GLU A 5 -22.27 5.63 15.50
CA GLU A 5 -21.65 6.94 15.76
C GLU A 5 -20.32 6.81 16.53
N ALA A 6 -20.27 5.88 17.50
CA ALA A 6 -19.03 5.57 18.18
C ALA A 6 -17.99 4.97 17.20
N ALA A 7 -18.38 4.05 16.32
CA ALA A 7 -17.46 3.49 15.35
C ALA A 7 -16.89 4.58 14.41
N GLN A 8 -17.75 5.45 13.89
CA GLN A 8 -17.35 6.56 13.01
C GLN A 8 -16.34 7.50 13.67
N LYS A 9 -16.63 7.95 14.90
CA LYS A 9 -15.75 8.86 15.64
C LYS A 9 -14.37 8.26 15.93
N TRP A 10 -14.33 6.96 16.25
CA TRP A 10 -13.12 6.31 16.76
C TRP A 10 -12.27 5.65 15.67
N PHE A 11 -12.88 5.20 14.58
CA PHE A 11 -12.23 4.33 13.59
C PHE A 11 -12.30 4.85 12.16
N TYR A 12 -13.02 5.94 11.90
CA TYR A 12 -13.11 6.50 10.56
C TYR A 12 -12.59 7.92 10.51
N PHE A 13 -11.97 8.22 9.38
CA PHE A 13 -11.65 9.57 9.01
C PHE A 13 -12.95 10.28 8.60
N THR A 14 -13.28 11.34 9.35
CA THR A 14 -14.48 12.17 9.17
C THR A 14 -14.06 13.64 9.19
N PRO A 15 -14.93 14.59 8.75
CA PRO A 15 -14.62 16.02 8.84
C PRO A 15 -14.34 16.49 10.26
N ASP A 16 -14.95 15.84 11.26
CA ASP A 16 -14.73 16.13 12.67
C ASP A 16 -13.39 15.59 13.16
N LEU A 17 -12.61 16.45 13.83
CA LEU A 17 -11.36 16.05 14.46
C LEU A 17 -11.63 15.04 15.59
N GLY A 18 -10.98 13.88 15.51
CA GLY A 18 -11.19 12.79 16.46
C GLY A 18 -10.12 11.71 16.38
N THR A 19 -10.24 10.68 17.21
CA THR A 19 -9.32 9.53 17.23
C THR A 19 -9.33 8.74 15.92
N GLY A 20 -10.41 8.81 15.15
CA GLY A 20 -10.50 8.28 13.80
C GLY A 20 -9.42 8.80 12.84
N TRP A 21 -8.88 10.01 13.04
CA TRP A 21 -7.76 10.54 12.24
C TRP A 21 -6.45 9.74 12.39
N ILE A 22 -6.31 9.02 13.51
CA ILE A 22 -5.16 8.15 13.80
C ILE A 22 -5.51 6.70 13.50
N ALA A 23 -6.73 6.27 13.81
CA ALA A 23 -7.14 4.87 13.77
C ALA A 23 -7.70 4.41 12.40
N ALA A 24 -8.18 5.32 11.55
CA ALA A 24 -8.67 5.01 10.21
C ALA A 24 -7.78 4.09 9.35
N PRO A 25 -6.45 4.26 9.29
CA PRO A 25 -5.57 3.33 8.56
C PRO A 25 -5.60 1.89 9.09
N PHE A 26 -5.86 1.70 10.39
CA PHE A 26 -5.91 0.39 11.02
C PHE A 26 -7.33 -0.19 11.05
N SER A 27 -8.29 0.53 10.48
CA SER A 27 -9.70 0.20 10.53
C SER A 27 -10.17 -0.30 9.19
N HIS A 28 -11.01 -1.34 9.22
CA HIS A 28 -11.62 -1.92 8.04
C HIS A 28 -13.09 -2.15 8.31
N ASN A 29 -13.91 -2.06 7.27
CA ASN A 29 -15.30 -2.49 7.37
C ASN A 29 -15.34 -4.01 7.52
N VAL A 30 -15.90 -4.50 8.63
CA VAL A 30 -16.02 -5.95 8.91
C VAL A 30 -16.91 -6.66 7.89
N GLN A 31 -17.80 -5.93 7.21
CA GLN A 31 -18.63 -6.46 6.13
C GLN A 31 -17.85 -6.66 4.82
N ASP A 32 -16.66 -6.07 4.70
CA ASP A 32 -15.76 -6.18 3.56
C ASP A 32 -14.49 -6.96 3.96
N ILE A 33 -14.70 -8.21 4.34
CA ILE A 33 -13.64 -9.10 4.81
C ILE A 33 -12.60 -9.37 3.72
N ASP A 34 -13.03 -9.38 2.45
CA ASP A 34 -12.16 -9.60 1.31
C ASP A 34 -11.15 -8.46 1.16
N HIS A 35 -11.56 -7.21 1.37
CA HIS A 35 -10.65 -6.06 1.36
C HIS A 35 -9.67 -6.09 2.54
N LEU A 36 -10.10 -6.52 3.74
CA LEU A 36 -9.19 -6.71 4.88
C LEU A 36 -8.15 -7.81 4.60
N LEU A 37 -8.60 -8.97 4.14
CA LEU A 37 -7.72 -10.11 3.81
C LEU A 37 -6.74 -9.74 2.68
N GLY A 38 -7.23 -9.08 1.63
CA GLY A 38 -6.39 -8.60 0.53
C GLY A 38 -5.29 -7.65 1.00
N ASN A 39 -5.62 -6.71 1.89
CA ASN A 39 -4.65 -5.78 2.48
C ASN A 39 -3.63 -6.51 3.37
N LEU A 40 -4.08 -7.45 4.21
CA LEU A 40 -3.20 -8.24 5.07
C LEU A 40 -2.25 -9.11 4.26
N THR A 41 -2.76 -9.89 3.31
CA THR A 41 -1.93 -10.72 2.42
C THR A 41 -0.92 -9.86 1.68
N SER A 42 -1.35 -8.73 1.13
CA SER A 42 -0.46 -7.80 0.45
C SER A 42 0.61 -7.23 1.38
N LEU A 43 0.25 -6.83 2.60
CA LEU A 43 1.20 -6.33 3.59
C LEU A 43 2.26 -7.40 3.93
N PHE A 44 1.85 -8.64 4.18
CA PHE A 44 2.77 -9.74 4.49
C PHE A 44 3.69 -10.08 3.32
N LEU A 45 3.15 -10.14 2.10
CA LEU A 45 3.95 -10.45 0.91
C LEU A 45 5.02 -9.37 0.66
N ALA A 46 4.62 -8.10 0.59
CA ALA A 46 5.57 -7.01 0.36
C ALA A 46 6.55 -6.83 1.52
N GLY A 47 6.08 -6.96 2.77
CA GLY A 47 6.91 -6.91 3.96
C GLY A 47 7.96 -8.02 3.99
N SER A 48 7.55 -9.27 3.75
CA SER A 48 8.47 -10.42 3.71
C SER A 48 9.52 -10.32 2.60
N LEU A 49 9.18 -9.68 1.48
CA LEU A 49 10.09 -9.46 0.36
C LEU A 49 11.22 -8.47 0.71
N ILE A 50 10.99 -7.52 1.62
CA ILE A 50 11.96 -6.44 1.93
C ILE A 50 12.63 -6.60 3.30
N GLU A 51 11.96 -7.22 4.28
CA GLU A 51 12.42 -7.34 5.66
C GLU A 51 13.85 -7.92 5.75
N PRO A 52 14.22 -9.00 5.01
CA PRO A 52 15.57 -9.55 5.08
C PRO A 52 16.66 -8.64 4.51
N HIS A 53 16.27 -7.57 3.83
CA HIS A 53 17.16 -6.72 3.02
C HIS A 53 17.26 -5.29 3.52
N LEU A 54 16.58 -4.98 4.63
CA LEU A 54 16.61 -3.67 5.28
C LEU A 54 17.11 -3.83 6.71
N LYS A 55 17.78 -2.79 7.23
CA LYS A 55 18.01 -2.71 8.67
C LYS A 55 16.66 -2.51 9.37
N THR A 56 16.50 -3.04 10.58
CA THR A 56 15.25 -2.94 11.36
C THR A 56 14.68 -1.51 11.42
N ARG A 57 15.55 -0.51 11.63
CA ARG A 57 15.14 0.91 11.62
C ARG A 57 14.59 1.37 10.27
N GLN A 58 15.22 0.97 9.17
CA GLN A 58 14.75 1.31 7.81
C GLN A 58 13.41 0.64 7.52
N TYR A 59 13.28 -0.66 7.85
CA TYR A 59 12.05 -1.42 7.67
C TYR A 59 10.86 -0.78 8.41
N ILE A 60 11.01 -0.51 9.71
CA ILE A 60 9.98 0.14 10.52
C ILE A 60 9.64 1.54 9.95
N THR A 61 10.65 2.30 9.56
CA THR A 61 10.44 3.65 8.99
C THR A 61 9.65 3.59 7.69
N VAL A 62 9.96 2.66 6.79
CA VAL A 62 9.23 2.49 5.52
C VAL A 62 7.77 2.12 5.79
N ILE A 63 7.50 1.19 6.71
CA ILE A 63 6.13 0.81 7.06
C ILE A 63 5.37 2.01 7.65
N LEU A 64 5.94 2.69 8.64
CA LEU A 64 5.27 3.81 9.31
C LEU A 64 5.00 4.97 8.35
N ILE A 65 5.96 5.32 7.49
CA ILE A 65 5.79 6.39 6.50
C ILE A 65 4.71 5.98 5.48
N SER A 66 4.75 4.75 4.97
CA SER A 66 3.78 4.28 3.97
C SER A 66 2.35 4.32 4.53
N MET A 67 2.15 3.90 5.78
CA MET A 67 0.85 3.95 6.45
C MET A 67 0.39 5.38 6.76
N ALA A 68 1.30 6.25 7.20
CA ALA A 68 0.94 7.64 7.51
C ALA A 68 0.57 8.43 6.25
N PHE A 69 1.31 8.24 5.16
CA PHE A 69 1.13 9.00 3.93
C PHE A 69 -0.14 8.62 3.17
N SER A 70 -0.56 7.35 3.28
CA SER A 70 -1.82 6.87 2.70
C SER A 70 -3.07 7.45 3.34
N ILE A 71 -2.91 8.20 4.43
CA ILE A 71 -3.99 8.93 5.10
C ILE A 71 -3.89 10.41 4.75
N ILE A 72 -2.71 11.02 4.98
CA ILE A 72 -2.55 12.47 4.87
C ILE A 72 -2.93 12.99 3.49
N ILE A 73 -2.52 12.31 2.42
CA ILE A 73 -2.80 12.77 1.05
C ILE A 73 -4.28 12.66 0.67
N PRO A 74 -4.96 11.52 0.89
CA PRO A 74 -6.41 11.43 0.72
C PRO A 74 -7.18 12.46 1.53
N VAL A 75 -6.75 12.68 2.77
CA VAL A 75 -7.37 13.67 3.65
C VAL A 75 -7.29 15.07 3.07
N ILE A 76 -6.12 15.47 2.56
CA ILE A 76 -5.97 16.75 1.87
C ILE A 76 -6.87 16.79 0.63
N GLY A 77 -6.93 15.71 -0.15
CA GLY A 77 -7.80 15.61 -1.31
C GLY A 77 -9.29 15.76 -0.96
N LEU A 78 -9.74 15.08 0.08
CA LEU A 78 -11.10 15.17 0.61
C LEU A 78 -11.41 16.60 1.04
N ILE A 79 -10.57 17.20 1.90
CA ILE A 79 -10.71 18.58 2.39
C ILE A 79 -10.81 19.59 1.24
N LEU A 80 -10.07 19.38 0.15
CA LEU A 80 -10.00 20.34 -0.95
C LEU A 80 -11.04 20.12 -2.05
N LEU A 81 -11.56 18.89 -2.21
CA LEU A 81 -12.28 18.48 -3.42
C LEU A 81 -13.66 17.87 -3.16
N VAL A 82 -14.04 17.63 -1.90
CA VAL A 82 -15.34 17.03 -1.55
C VAL A 82 -16.08 18.00 -0.63
N ASP A 83 -17.30 18.40 -0.99
CA ASP A 83 -18.12 19.30 -0.17
C ASP A 83 -19.07 18.52 0.78
N GLU A 84 -19.21 17.21 0.59
CA GLU A 84 -20.09 16.33 1.37
C GLU A 84 -19.38 15.59 2.51
N GLU A 85 -20.14 15.00 3.44
CA GLU A 85 -19.59 14.16 4.51
C GLU A 85 -18.80 12.98 3.93
N TRP A 86 -17.55 12.84 4.36
CA TRP A 86 -16.72 11.68 4.03
C TRP A 86 -16.56 10.74 5.22
N LEU A 87 -16.48 9.45 4.90
CA LEU A 87 -16.22 8.38 5.85
C LEU A 87 -15.17 7.44 5.27
N VAL A 88 -13.91 7.61 5.66
CA VAL A 88 -12.78 6.87 5.07
C VAL A 88 -12.05 6.03 6.11
N ALA A 89 -11.81 4.77 5.80
CA ALA A 89 -11.01 3.85 6.59
C ALA A 89 -10.30 2.86 5.67
N GLY A 90 -9.11 2.43 6.05
CA GLY A 90 -8.34 1.42 5.33
C GLY A 90 -6.87 1.77 5.13
N ALA A 91 -6.06 0.72 4.99
CA ALA A 91 -4.61 0.80 4.80
C ALA A 91 -4.16 0.68 3.32
N SER A 92 -5.09 0.48 2.38
CA SER A 92 -4.81 0.01 1.02
C SER A 92 -3.81 0.88 0.27
N GLY A 93 -3.92 2.22 0.35
CA GLY A 93 -2.94 3.11 -0.28
C GLY A 93 -1.51 2.91 0.24
N GLY A 94 -1.37 2.65 1.54
CA GLY A 94 -0.07 2.42 2.17
C GLY A 94 0.48 1.05 1.85
N VAL A 95 -0.41 0.06 1.73
CA VAL A 95 -0.08 -1.31 1.33
C VAL A 95 0.39 -1.34 -0.13
N TYR A 96 -0.30 -0.67 -1.05
CA TYR A 96 0.14 -0.53 -2.44
C TYR A 96 1.45 0.26 -2.54
N GLY A 97 1.62 1.29 -1.72
CA GLY A 97 2.90 1.99 -1.56
C GLY A 97 4.04 1.05 -1.17
N LEU A 98 3.81 0.19 -0.17
CA LEU A 98 4.80 -0.80 0.26
C LEU A 98 5.14 -1.81 -0.85
N TRP A 99 4.14 -2.23 -1.63
CA TRP A 99 4.35 -3.11 -2.78
C TRP A 99 5.22 -2.49 -3.87
N VAL A 100 4.92 -1.25 -4.25
CA VAL A 100 5.71 -0.52 -5.25
C VAL A 100 7.12 -0.27 -4.73
N PHE A 101 7.26 0.11 -3.45
CA PHE A 101 8.55 0.22 -2.78
C PHE A 101 9.35 -1.09 -2.90
N ALA A 102 8.75 -2.21 -2.50
CA ALA A 102 9.41 -3.51 -2.50
C ALA A 102 9.87 -3.91 -3.91
N SER A 103 9.01 -3.69 -4.90
CA SER A 103 9.27 -4.02 -6.29
C SER A 103 10.41 -3.21 -6.87
N ILE A 104 10.46 -1.90 -6.61
CA ILE A 104 11.59 -1.07 -7.07
C ILE A 104 12.88 -1.45 -6.35
N TYR A 105 12.83 -1.58 -5.02
CA TYR A 105 14.00 -1.90 -4.20
C TYR A 105 14.63 -3.23 -4.63
N ARG A 106 13.78 -4.24 -4.92
CA ARG A 106 14.17 -5.61 -5.30
C ARG A 106 14.21 -5.90 -6.80
N PHE A 107 14.17 -4.87 -7.63
CA PHE A 107 14.17 -5.06 -9.09
C PHE A 107 15.45 -5.76 -9.62
N ASP A 108 16.53 -5.80 -8.83
CA ASP A 108 17.74 -6.56 -9.15
C ASP A 108 17.47 -8.07 -9.35
N VAL A 109 16.51 -8.64 -8.61
CA VAL A 109 16.12 -10.05 -8.73
C VAL A 109 15.64 -10.36 -10.16
N VAL A 110 14.83 -9.48 -10.74
CA VAL A 110 14.35 -9.59 -12.13
C VAL A 110 15.46 -9.27 -13.15
N GLN A 111 16.39 -8.38 -12.83
CA GLN A 111 17.53 -8.11 -13.72
C GLN A 111 18.44 -9.34 -13.87
N LYS A 112 18.64 -10.11 -12.79
CA LYS A 112 19.37 -11.39 -12.84
C LYS A 112 18.72 -12.37 -13.82
N TRP A 113 17.38 -12.44 -13.83
CA TRP A 113 16.62 -13.28 -14.76
C TRP A 113 16.93 -12.93 -16.21
N ARG A 114 16.95 -11.63 -16.55
CA ARG A 114 17.21 -11.15 -17.92
C ARG A 114 18.63 -11.48 -18.40
N VAL A 115 19.60 -11.49 -17.49
CA VAL A 115 21.01 -11.77 -17.82
C VAL A 115 21.28 -13.28 -17.93
N TRP A 116 20.43 -14.12 -17.30
CA TRP A 116 20.61 -15.57 -17.22
C TRP A 116 19.44 -16.32 -17.87
N ILE A 117 19.44 -16.38 -19.20
CA ILE A 117 18.82 -17.50 -19.95
C ILE A 117 19.68 -18.78 -19.81
N SER A 118 20.82 -18.73 -19.13
CA SER A 118 21.60 -19.92 -18.74
C SER A 118 21.18 -20.42 -17.35
N VAL A 119 20.26 -21.37 -17.40
CA VAL A 119 19.81 -22.34 -16.40
C VAL A 119 20.81 -22.65 -15.27
N ASP A 120 20.45 -22.29 -14.02
CA ASP A 120 20.91 -22.93 -12.76
C ASP A 120 19.90 -22.68 -11.61
N GLU A 121 19.14 -21.57 -11.63
CA GLU A 121 18.14 -21.22 -10.60
C GLU A 121 16.70 -21.68 -10.92
N TRP A 122 16.48 -22.54 -11.94
CA TRP A 122 15.12 -23.00 -12.30
C TRP A 122 14.44 -23.79 -11.18
N GLU A 123 15.22 -24.43 -10.31
CA GLU A 123 14.71 -25.16 -9.16
C GLU A 123 14.51 -24.29 -7.91
N ASP A 124 14.98 -23.03 -7.92
CA ASP A 124 14.80 -22.12 -6.79
C ASP A 124 13.40 -21.47 -6.83
N LEU A 125 12.43 -22.16 -6.23
CA LEU A 125 11.06 -21.66 -6.07
C LEU A 125 10.98 -20.31 -5.38
N ARG A 126 11.90 -20.00 -4.45
CA ARG A 126 11.91 -18.72 -3.74
C ARG A 126 12.28 -17.60 -4.70
N TYR A 127 13.29 -17.80 -5.54
CA TYR A 127 13.68 -16.84 -6.57
C TYR A 127 12.52 -16.50 -7.51
N TRP A 128 11.81 -17.51 -8.02
CA TRP A 128 10.65 -17.30 -8.90
C TRP A 128 9.51 -16.59 -8.19
N PHE A 129 9.25 -16.94 -6.93
CA PHE A 129 8.24 -16.26 -6.12
C PHE A 129 8.57 -14.77 -5.93
N GLU A 130 9.83 -14.43 -5.62
CA GLU A 130 10.29 -13.04 -5.53
C GLU A 130 10.15 -12.31 -6.86
N CYS A 131 10.53 -12.93 -7.99
CA CYS A 131 10.34 -12.38 -9.34
C CYS A 131 8.87 -12.06 -9.63
N VAL A 132 7.95 -12.99 -9.34
CA VAL A 132 6.50 -12.80 -9.57
C VAL A 132 5.96 -11.65 -8.73
N ILE A 133 6.32 -11.57 -7.45
CA ILE A 133 5.88 -10.47 -6.57
C ILE A 133 6.41 -9.13 -7.09
N VAL A 134 7.69 -9.05 -7.42
CA VAL A 134 8.30 -7.82 -7.95
C VAL A 134 7.60 -7.38 -9.24
N LEU A 135 7.40 -8.29 -10.18
CA LEU A 135 6.72 -7.98 -11.45
C LEU A 135 5.28 -7.54 -11.22
N PHE A 136 4.53 -8.23 -10.35
CA PHE A 136 3.15 -7.84 -10.04
C PHE A 136 3.08 -6.44 -9.43
N GLY A 137 4.00 -6.08 -8.52
CA GLY A 137 4.02 -4.75 -7.94
C GLY A 137 4.33 -3.63 -8.94
N PHE A 138 5.07 -3.90 -10.02
CA PHE A 138 5.23 -2.96 -11.14
C PHE A 138 3.94 -2.75 -11.96
N THR A 139 3.01 -3.70 -11.93
CA THR A 139 1.71 -3.56 -12.62
C THR A 139 0.68 -2.78 -11.80
N LEU A 140 0.82 -2.73 -10.47
CA LEU A 140 -0.15 -2.07 -9.58
C LEU A 140 -0.42 -0.59 -9.93
N PRO A 141 0.58 0.25 -10.29
CA PRO A 141 0.32 1.64 -10.69
C PRO A 141 -0.56 1.80 -11.93
N VAL A 142 -0.77 0.73 -12.70
CA VAL A 142 -1.68 0.70 -13.85
C VAL A 142 -2.99 0.04 -13.50
N VAL A 143 -2.94 -1.14 -12.86
CA VAL A 143 -4.12 -1.96 -12.56
C VAL A 143 -5.02 -1.28 -11.51
N VAL A 144 -4.45 -0.76 -10.42
CA VAL A 144 -5.23 -0.20 -9.31
C VAL A 144 -6.02 1.05 -9.73
N PRO A 145 -5.41 2.07 -10.38
CA PRO A 145 -6.18 3.23 -10.83
C PRO A 145 -7.27 2.88 -11.84
N PHE A 146 -7.02 1.87 -12.70
CA PHE A 146 -8.04 1.37 -13.60
C PHE A 146 -9.23 0.79 -12.81
N VAL A 147 -8.99 -0.11 -11.86
CA VAL A 147 -10.05 -0.68 -11.02
C VAL A 147 -10.80 0.39 -10.20
N ASP A 148 -10.09 1.38 -9.66
CA ASP A 148 -10.71 2.46 -8.89
C ASP A 148 -11.64 3.33 -9.75
N LEU A 149 -11.24 3.61 -11.00
CA LEU A 149 -12.08 4.34 -11.96
C LEU A 149 -13.36 3.58 -12.31
N TYR A 150 -13.29 2.26 -12.50
CA TYR A 150 -14.47 1.43 -12.80
C TYR A 150 -15.41 1.25 -11.61
N SER A 151 -14.88 1.31 -10.38
CA SER A 151 -15.67 1.20 -9.15
C SER A 151 -16.27 2.53 -8.66
N GLY A 152 -15.96 3.66 -9.31
CA GLY A 152 -16.50 4.98 -8.98
C GLY A 152 -15.88 5.64 -7.74
N GLY A 153 -14.76 5.11 -7.23
CA GLY A 153 -14.12 5.58 -6.00
C GLY A 153 -13.02 6.63 -6.24
N SER A 154 -13.39 7.90 -6.46
CA SER A 154 -12.42 8.99 -6.72
C SER A 154 -11.46 9.26 -5.54
N ALA A 155 -11.95 9.24 -4.30
CA ALA A 155 -11.12 9.43 -3.11
C ALA A 155 -10.15 8.26 -2.86
N ASN A 156 -10.58 7.03 -3.16
CA ASN A 156 -9.75 5.83 -3.04
C ASN A 156 -8.61 5.87 -4.07
N SER A 157 -8.90 6.30 -5.30
CA SER A 157 -7.90 6.48 -6.37
C SER A 157 -6.74 7.39 -5.93
N ILE A 158 -7.06 8.51 -5.27
CA ILE A 158 -6.05 9.48 -4.81
C ILE A 158 -5.15 8.83 -3.74
N SER A 159 -5.73 8.06 -2.80
CA SER A 159 -4.97 7.32 -1.79
C SER A 159 -4.01 6.31 -2.42
N HIS A 160 -4.53 5.50 -3.34
CA HIS A 160 -3.74 4.45 -3.96
C HIS A 160 -2.61 5.02 -4.81
N ILE A 161 -2.89 6.01 -5.65
CA ILE A 161 -1.90 6.64 -6.52
C ILE A 161 -0.81 7.33 -5.69
N SER A 162 -1.19 8.11 -4.68
CA SER A 162 -0.21 8.84 -3.86
C SER A 162 0.65 7.90 -3.01
N GLY A 163 0.05 6.85 -2.43
CA GLY A 163 0.79 5.81 -1.72
C GLY A 163 1.80 5.09 -2.63
N MET A 164 1.38 4.67 -3.81
CA MET A 164 2.25 4.05 -4.82
C MET A 164 3.38 4.98 -5.28
N ALA A 165 3.09 6.26 -5.50
CA ALA A 165 4.09 7.25 -5.88
C ALA A 165 5.16 7.43 -4.79
N LEU A 166 4.74 7.54 -3.52
CA LEU A 166 5.66 7.60 -2.38
C LEU A 166 6.52 6.33 -2.30
N GLY A 167 5.88 5.16 -2.40
CA GLY A 167 6.55 3.88 -2.41
C GLY A 167 7.66 3.83 -3.47
N GLY A 168 7.33 4.32 -4.67
CA GLY A 168 8.29 4.42 -5.76
C GLY A 168 9.49 5.32 -5.45
N VAL A 169 9.23 6.52 -4.90
CA VAL A 169 10.27 7.47 -4.48
C VAL A 169 11.18 6.87 -3.40
N LEU A 170 10.59 6.25 -2.37
CA LEU A 170 11.34 5.61 -1.29
C LEU A 170 12.19 4.45 -1.82
N GLY A 171 11.64 3.65 -2.73
CA GLY A 171 12.32 2.51 -3.34
C GLY A 171 13.55 2.95 -4.12
N LEU A 172 13.40 3.99 -4.95
CA LEU A 172 14.52 4.57 -5.70
C LEU A 172 15.59 5.16 -4.77
N LYS A 173 15.17 5.88 -3.74
CA LYS A 173 16.08 6.52 -2.78
C LYS A 173 16.93 5.51 -2.01
N LEU A 174 16.29 4.46 -1.49
CA LEU A 174 16.98 3.43 -0.69
C LEU A 174 17.79 2.46 -1.55
N LYS A 175 17.42 2.27 -2.82
CA LYS A 175 18.21 1.46 -3.75
C LYS A 175 19.52 2.12 -4.18
N ASN A 176 19.53 3.46 -4.27
CA ASN A 176 20.65 4.24 -4.80
C ASN A 176 21.57 4.86 -3.73
N GLY A 177 21.24 4.73 -2.44
CA GLY A 177 21.99 5.31 -1.32
C GLY A 177 22.63 4.25 -0.45
#